data_AF-A0A960JCS2-F1
#
_entry.id   AF-A0A960JCS2-F1
#
_cell.length_a   1.000
_cell.length_b   1.000
_cell.length_c   1.000
_cell.angle_alpha   90.00
_cell.angle_beta   90.00
_cell.angle_gamma   90.00
#
_symmetry.space_group_name_H-M   'P 1'
#
loop_
_entity.id
_entity.type
_entity.pdbx_description
1 polymer ?
#
loop_
_entity_poly.entity_id
_entity_poly.type
_entity_poly.pdbx_seq_one_letter_code
_entity_poly.pdbx_strand_id
1 'polypeptide(L)'
;MSFVGGAAILLGGSLYSSRVVEQLWSSNPPESLRQWGPVMQLAGARFFRIATPSVGLLALLTLLTSFGTPWPHRRWRLAASTLFLGVVVWSVVYFVPTALMLSGPELDDIPPAQAIAETAQWVRLDDFRMLLVLAALACGARALYVPARG
;
A
#
# COMPACT_ATOMS: atom_id res chain seq x y z
N MET A 1 3.93 5.09 -18.90
CA MET A 1 5.14 5.43 -18.13
C MET A 1 4.82 5.97 -16.74
N SER A 2 3.89 6.92 -16.60
CA SER A 2 3.60 7.59 -15.32
C SER A 2 3.15 6.67 -14.17
N PHE A 3 2.34 5.63 -14.45
CA PHE A 3 1.91 4.67 -13.43
C PHE A 3 3.08 3.85 -12.83
N VAL A 4 3.98 3.34 -13.66
CA VAL A 4 5.13 2.53 -13.19
C VAL A 4 6.06 3.36 -12.30
N GLY A 5 6.31 4.62 -12.69
CA GLY A 5 7.08 5.55 -11.86
C GLY A 5 6.41 5.84 -10.51
N GLY A 6 5.11 6.14 -10.52
CA GLY A 6 4.35 6.37 -9.28
C GLY A 6 4.31 5.15 -8.36
N ALA A 7 4.10 3.95 -8.93
CA ALA A 7 4.10 2.70 -8.19
C ALA A 7 5.49 2.39 -7.58
N ALA A 8 6.58 2.71 -8.28
CA ALA A 8 7.94 2.57 -7.75
C ALA A 8 8.22 3.52 -6.57
N ILE A 9 7.75 4.77 -6.64
CA ILE A 9 7.86 5.72 -5.52
C ILE A 9 7.08 5.22 -4.31
N LEU A 10 5.85 4.74 -4.51
CA LEU A 10 5.06 4.17 -3.43
C LEU A 10 5.70 2.94 -2.81
N LEU A 11 6.27 2.05 -3.63
CA LEU A 11 7.02 0.90 -3.13
C LEU A 11 8.20 1.32 -2.24
N GLY A 12 8.97 2.33 -2.66
CA GLY A 12 10.07 2.87 -1.84
C GLY A 12 9.58 3.42 -0.50
N GLY A 13 8.48 4.18 -0.51
CA GLY A 13 7.85 4.67 0.72
C GLY A 13 7.33 3.54 1.63
N SER A 14 6.70 2.52 1.06
CA SER A 14 6.23 1.33 1.78
C SER A 14 7.38 0.51 2.39
N LEU A 15 8.50 0.38 1.69
CA LEU A 15 9.70 -0.28 2.22
C LEU A 15 10.29 0.49 3.41
N TYR A 16 10.41 1.82 3.30
CA TYR A 16 10.86 2.63 4.42
C TYR A 16 9.89 2.52 5.62
N SER A 17 8.59 2.60 5.35
CA SER A 17 7.56 2.49 6.39
C SER A 17 7.66 1.14 7.12
N SER A 18 7.58 0.02 6.41
CA SER A 18 7.62 -1.33 6.98
C SER A 18 8.91 -1.66 7.74
N ARG A 19 10.06 -1.18 7.25
CA ARG A 19 11.38 -1.54 7.83
C ARG A 19 11.87 -0.60 8.91
N VAL A 20 11.40 0.64 8.93
CA VAL A 20 11.87 1.64 9.89
C VAL A 20 10.74 2.07 10.82
N VAL A 21 9.64 2.55 10.25
CA VAL A 21 8.55 3.14 11.04
C VAL A 21 7.76 2.06 11.77
N GLU A 22 7.38 0.98 11.09
CA GLU A 22 6.58 -0.10 11.67
C GLU A 22 7.30 -0.85 12.77
N GLN A 23 8.62 -1.02 12.66
CA GLN A 23 9.43 -1.65 13.70
C GLN A 23 9.41 -0.85 15.02
N LEU A 24 9.32 0.48 14.97
CA LEU A 24 9.28 1.31 16.17
C LEU A 24 8.00 1.08 16.97
N TRP A 25 6.85 1.18 16.30
CA TRP A 25 5.55 1.10 16.98
C TRP A 25 5.04 -0.33 17.20
N SER A 26 5.54 -1.34 16.47
CA SER A 26 5.16 -2.75 16.63
C SER A 26 6.05 -3.57 17.58
N SER A 27 7.12 -2.99 18.11
CA SER A 27 8.13 -3.71 18.92
C SER A 27 7.61 -4.28 20.25
N ASN A 28 6.76 -3.54 20.97
CA ASN A 28 6.22 -3.97 22.27
C ASN A 28 4.82 -3.37 22.54
N PRO A 29 3.79 -3.74 21.76
CA PRO A 29 2.43 -3.26 21.97
C PRO A 29 1.86 -3.78 23.31
N PRO A 30 1.01 -2.99 24.00
CA PRO A 30 0.46 -1.69 23.58
C PRO A 30 1.34 -0.48 23.96
N GLU A 31 2.41 -0.66 24.73
CA GLU A 31 3.22 0.45 25.24
C GLU A 31 3.94 1.20 24.11
N SER A 32 4.50 0.46 23.14
CA SER A 32 5.10 1.06 21.94
C SER A 32 4.09 1.82 21.08
N LEU A 33 2.83 1.39 21.03
CA LEU A 33 1.76 2.10 20.30
C LEU A 33 1.45 3.46 20.95
N ARG A 34 1.42 3.53 22.28
CA ARG A 34 1.24 4.79 23.00
C ARG A 34 2.42 5.74 22.83
N GLN A 35 3.63 5.20 22.88
CA GLN A 35 4.86 5.99 22.75
C GLN A 35 5.05 6.52 21.31
N TRP A 36 4.78 5.70 20.31
CA TRP A 36 5.09 5.98 18.90
C TRP A 36 3.86 6.26 18.02
N GLY A 37 2.65 6.25 18.59
CA GLY A 37 1.41 6.59 17.89
C GLY A 37 1.45 7.90 17.11
N PRO A 38 2.00 9.00 17.67
CA PRO A 38 2.18 10.24 16.91
C PRO A 38 3.09 10.08 15.68
N VAL A 39 4.13 9.24 15.77
CA VAL A 39 5.02 8.96 14.62
C VAL A 39 4.30 8.13 13.57
N MET A 40 3.49 7.16 13.98
CA MET A 40 2.62 6.39 13.07
C MET A 40 1.66 7.32 12.30
N GLN A 41 1.08 8.33 12.97
CA GLN A 41 0.25 9.35 12.34
C GLN A 41 1.03 10.33 11.44
N LEU A 42 2.22 10.79 11.85
CA LEU A 42 2.98 11.79 11.10
C LEU A 42 3.78 11.19 9.93
N ALA A 43 4.58 10.17 10.18
CA ALA A 43 5.58 9.65 9.24
C ALA A 43 4.94 8.78 8.15
N GLY A 44 3.94 7.97 8.51
CA GLY A 44 3.18 7.16 7.55
C GLY A 44 2.06 7.97 6.89
N ALA A 45 1.15 8.54 7.68
CA ALA A 45 -0.13 8.97 7.13
C ALA A 45 -0.03 10.16 6.15
N ARG A 46 0.88 11.12 6.33
CA ARG A 46 0.96 12.30 5.44
C ARG A 46 1.41 11.94 4.02
N PHE A 47 2.47 11.14 3.89
CA PHE A 47 2.95 10.68 2.59
C PHE A 47 1.90 9.81 1.90
N PHE A 48 1.39 8.78 2.60
CA PHE A 48 0.44 7.84 1.99
C PHE A 48 -0.93 8.46 1.69
N ARG A 49 -1.36 9.50 2.43
CA ARG A 49 -2.61 10.22 2.17
C ARG A 49 -2.62 10.91 0.81
N ILE A 50 -1.46 11.34 0.30
CA ILE A 50 -1.34 11.97 -1.01
C ILE A 50 -0.91 10.94 -2.05
N ALA A 51 0.15 10.18 -1.77
CA ALA A 51 0.74 9.27 -2.74
C ALA A 51 -0.22 8.15 -3.16
N THR A 52 -0.93 7.53 -2.21
CA THR A 52 -1.84 6.40 -2.48
C THR A 52 -2.98 6.78 -3.44
N PRO A 53 -3.78 7.84 -3.20
CA PRO A 53 -4.84 8.23 -4.14
C PRO A 53 -4.27 8.74 -5.47
N SER A 54 -3.13 9.44 -5.48
CA SER A 54 -2.51 9.89 -6.73
C SER A 54 -2.12 8.71 -7.63
N VAL A 55 -1.46 7.68 -7.08
CA VAL A 55 -1.09 6.50 -7.87
C VAL A 55 -2.30 5.60 -8.14
N GLY A 56 -3.29 5.56 -7.24
CA GLY A 56 -4.57 4.91 -7.49
C GLY A 56 -5.31 5.51 -8.69
N LEU A 57 -5.29 6.83 -8.83
CA LEU A 57 -5.84 7.51 -10.02
C LEU A 57 -5.05 7.14 -11.28
N LEU A 58 -3.72 7.09 -11.22
CA LEU A 58 -2.89 6.63 -12.35
C LEU A 58 -3.17 5.17 -12.71
N ALA A 59 -3.43 4.31 -11.72
CA ALA A 59 -3.82 2.91 -11.92
C ALA A 59 -5.19 2.83 -12.61
N LEU A 60 -6.16 3.64 -12.19
CA LEU A 60 -7.49 3.73 -12.80
C LEU A 60 -7.39 4.23 -14.25
N LEU A 61 -6.65 5.31 -14.51
CA LEU A 61 -6.42 5.80 -15.86
C LEU A 61 -5.71 4.74 -16.72
N THR A 62 -4.78 3.98 -16.13
CA THR A 62 -4.12 2.87 -16.82
C THR A 62 -5.10 1.76 -17.17
N LEU A 63 -6.04 1.42 -16.28
CA LEU A 63 -7.11 0.44 -16.52
C LEU A 63 -8.00 0.91 -17.69
N LEU A 64 -8.54 2.12 -17.61
CA LEU A 64 -9.44 2.68 -18.62
C LEU A 64 -8.80 2.76 -20.01
N THR A 65 -7.52 3.12 -20.07
CA THR A 65 -6.79 3.21 -21.35
C THR A 65 -6.22 1.86 -21.82
N SER A 66 -6.39 0.78 -21.07
CA SER A 66 -5.93 -0.57 -21.48
C SER A 66 -6.77 -1.15 -22.61
N PHE A 67 -8.07 -0.83 -22.66
CA PHE A 67 -9.00 -1.36 -23.66
C PHE A 67 -8.67 -0.92 -25.09
N GLY A 68 -7.93 0.17 -25.26
CA GLY A 68 -7.42 0.64 -26.57
C GLY A 68 -6.10 0.03 -27.02
N THR A 69 -5.48 -0.88 -26.25
CA THR A 69 -4.14 -1.42 -26.57
C THR A 69 -4.15 -2.82 -27.17
N PRO A 70 -3.12 -3.19 -27.97
CA PRO A 70 -2.95 -4.54 -28.49
C PRO A 70 -2.92 -5.58 -27.38
N TRP A 71 -3.45 -6.77 -27.66
CA TRP A 71 -3.63 -7.85 -26.68
C TRP A 71 -2.36 -8.18 -25.85
N PRO A 72 -1.16 -8.24 -26.44
CA PRO A 72 0.06 -8.55 -25.69
C PRO A 72 0.35 -7.54 -24.56
N HIS A 73 0.04 -6.26 -24.76
CA HIS A 73 0.18 -5.21 -23.76
C HIS A 73 -1.01 -5.17 -22.80
N ARG A 74 -2.23 -5.33 -23.35
CA ARG A 74 -3.49 -5.21 -22.61
C ARG A 74 -3.52 -6.09 -21.37
N ARG A 75 -3.19 -7.38 -21.49
CA ARG A 75 -3.22 -8.32 -20.36
C ARG A 75 -2.35 -7.88 -19.18
N TRP A 76 -1.16 -7.36 -19.46
CA TRP A 76 -0.20 -6.93 -18.44
C TRP A 76 -0.60 -5.60 -17.81
N ARG A 77 -1.14 -4.69 -18.62
CA ARG A 77 -1.69 -3.42 -18.12
C ARG A 77 -2.90 -3.65 -17.22
N LEU A 78 -3.84 -4.50 -17.65
CA LEU A 78 -5.00 -4.88 -16.85
C LEU A 78 -4.57 -5.51 -15.52
N ALA A 79 -3.70 -6.53 -15.56
CA ALA A 79 -3.18 -7.19 -14.36
C ALA A 79 -2.53 -6.18 -13.39
N ALA A 80 -1.65 -5.31 -13.90
CA ALA A 80 -0.99 -4.29 -13.09
C ALA A 80 -1.98 -3.33 -12.44
N SER A 81 -2.93 -2.80 -13.22
CA SER A 81 -3.92 -1.85 -12.71
C SER A 81 -4.91 -2.49 -11.72
N THR A 82 -5.36 -3.72 -11.97
CA THR A 82 -6.30 -4.42 -11.09
C THR A 82 -5.64 -4.78 -9.77
N LEU A 83 -4.41 -5.31 -9.79
CA LEU A 83 -3.65 -5.60 -8.57
C LEU A 83 -3.45 -4.33 -7.73
N PHE A 84 -3.05 -3.23 -8.37
CA PHE A 84 -2.79 -1.98 -7.65
C PHE A 84 -4.07 -1.35 -7.10
N LEU A 85 -5.16 -1.35 -7.87
CA LEU A 85 -6.46 -0.88 -7.38
C LEU A 85 -6.95 -1.72 -6.20
N GLY A 86 -6.73 -3.05 -6.23
CA GLY A 86 -6.99 -3.93 -5.09
C GLY A 86 -6.22 -3.51 -3.84
N VAL A 87 -4.93 -3.19 -3.98
CA VAL A 87 -4.10 -2.65 -2.88
C VAL A 87 -4.64 -1.33 -2.35
N VAL A 88 -5.08 -0.41 -3.23
CA VAL A 88 -5.65 0.88 -2.82
C VAL A 88 -6.94 0.68 -2.02
N VAL A 89 -7.88 -0.13 -2.54
CA VAL A 89 -9.14 -0.43 -1.86
C VAL A 89 -8.87 -1.07 -0.50
N TRP A 90 -7.98 -2.06 -0.45
CA TRP A 90 -7.63 -2.71 0.81
C TRP A 90 -6.96 -1.75 1.81
N SER A 91 -6.10 -0.85 1.33
CA SER A 91 -5.47 0.17 2.17
C SER A 91 -6.50 1.08 2.83
N VAL A 92 -7.53 1.50 2.08
CA VAL A 92 -8.61 2.36 2.61
C VAL A 92 -9.52 1.60 3.57
N VAL A 93 -9.84 0.34 3.27
CA VAL A 93 -10.82 -0.45 4.05
C VAL A 93 -10.22 -1.03 5.33
N TYR A 94 -8.93 -1.40 5.35
CA TYR A 94 -8.29 -2.04 6.50
C TYR A 94 -7.22 -1.14 7.14
N PHE A 95 -6.20 -0.74 6.39
CA PHE A 95 -5.04 -0.06 6.97
C PHE A 95 -5.39 1.35 7.51
N VAL A 96 -6.19 2.14 6.80
CA VAL A 96 -6.57 3.47 7.31
C VAL A 96 -7.33 3.39 8.65
N PRO A 97 -8.43 2.62 8.77
CA PRO A 97 -9.16 2.56 10.04
C PRO A 97 -8.33 1.91 11.15
N THR A 98 -7.61 0.82 10.88
CA THR A 98 -6.77 0.18 11.90
C THR A 98 -5.65 1.11 12.36
N ALA A 99 -5.12 1.99 11.48
CA ALA A 99 -4.11 2.96 11.91
C ALA A 99 -4.70 4.02 12.84
N LEU A 100 -5.89 4.52 12.54
CA LEU A 100 -6.57 5.48 13.40
C LEU A 100 -6.86 4.86 14.76
N MET A 101 -7.35 3.62 14.80
CA MET A 101 -7.59 2.89 16.03
C MET A 101 -6.31 2.67 16.86
N LEU A 102 -5.21 2.21 16.24
CA LEU A 102 -3.98 1.86 16.97
C LEU A 102 -3.11 3.07 17.35
N SER A 103 -3.36 4.24 16.77
CA SER A 103 -2.57 5.46 17.04
C SER A 103 -3.38 6.61 17.64
N GLY A 104 -4.70 6.47 17.70
CA GLY A 104 -5.65 7.46 18.19
C GLY A 104 -6.09 7.21 19.63
N PRO A 105 -6.99 8.08 20.15
CA PRO A 105 -7.57 7.90 21.48
C PRO A 105 -8.32 6.58 21.64
N GLU A 106 -8.83 6.01 20.54
CA GLU A 106 -9.54 4.72 20.54
C GLU A 106 -8.67 3.54 21.01
N LEU A 107 -7.34 3.69 21.02
CA LEU A 107 -6.43 2.68 21.56
C LEU A 107 -6.71 2.39 23.04
N ASP A 108 -7.12 3.39 23.82
CA ASP A 108 -7.39 3.21 25.24
C ASP A 108 -8.76 2.56 25.51
N ASP A 109 -9.63 2.50 24.49
CA ASP A 109 -10.96 1.88 24.57
C ASP A 109 -10.93 0.37 24.24
N ILE A 110 -9.83 -0.14 23.68
CA ILE A 110 -9.68 -1.55 23.30
C ILE A 110 -8.83 -2.36 24.30
N PRO A 111 -9.13 -3.65 24.53
CA PRO A 111 -8.31 -4.52 25.37
C PRO A 111 -6.86 -4.61 24.86
N PRO A 112 -5.85 -4.66 25.74
CA PRO A 112 -4.45 -4.81 25.34
C PRO A 112 -4.18 -6.01 24.42
N ALA A 113 -4.86 -7.14 24.67
CA ALA A 113 -4.74 -8.33 23.84
C ALA A 113 -5.24 -8.10 22.39
N GLN A 114 -6.27 -7.27 22.21
CA GLN A 114 -6.77 -6.89 20.89
C GLN A 114 -5.76 -6.00 20.17
N ALA A 115 -5.19 -5.00 20.85
CA ALA A 115 -4.17 -4.11 20.27
C ALA A 115 -2.93 -4.90 19.79
N ILE A 116 -2.49 -5.89 20.57
CA ILE A 116 -1.37 -6.78 20.21
C ILE A 116 -1.73 -7.62 18.98
N ALA A 117 -2.92 -8.23 18.95
CA ALA A 117 -3.36 -9.06 17.85
C ALA A 117 -3.48 -8.26 16.53
N GLU A 118 -4.07 -7.07 16.59
CA GLU A 118 -4.23 -6.18 15.44
C GLU A 118 -2.88 -5.66 14.93
N THR A 119 -1.95 -5.35 15.83
CA THR A 119 -0.58 -4.98 15.45
C THR A 119 0.13 -6.12 14.72
N ALA A 120 0.05 -7.35 15.24
CA ALA A 120 0.66 -8.51 14.58
C ALA A 120 -0.01 -8.83 13.23
N GLN A 121 -1.33 -8.63 13.14
CA GLN A 121 -2.06 -8.79 11.89
C GLN A 121 -1.67 -7.74 10.86
N TRP A 122 -1.58 -6.47 11.27
CA TRP A 122 -1.12 -5.37 10.42
C TRP A 122 0.20 -5.71 9.75
N VAL A 123 1.22 -6.07 10.53
CA VAL A 123 2.58 -6.35 10.00
C VAL A 123 2.54 -7.46 8.94
N ARG A 124 1.84 -8.56 9.23
CA ARG A 124 1.70 -9.66 8.25
C ARG A 124 0.99 -9.23 6.97
N LEU A 125 -0.07 -8.44 7.11
CA LEU A 125 -0.84 -7.97 5.97
C LEU A 125 -0.07 -6.91 5.17
N ASP A 126 0.77 -6.09 5.81
CA ASP A 126 1.61 -5.11 5.11
C ASP A 126 2.67 -5.80 4.25
N ASP A 127 3.32 -6.83 4.78
CA ASP A 127 4.27 -7.64 3.99
C ASP A 127 3.60 -8.24 2.74
N PHE A 128 2.38 -8.78 2.90
CA PHE A 128 1.63 -9.31 1.78
C PHE A 128 1.18 -8.21 0.81
N ARG A 129 0.74 -7.05 1.32
CA ARG A 129 0.41 -5.88 0.51
C ARG A 129 1.62 -5.44 -0.33
N MET A 130 2.82 -5.45 0.24
CA MET A 130 4.05 -5.12 -0.47
C MET A 130 4.34 -6.10 -1.61
N LEU A 131 4.10 -7.40 -1.42
CA LEU A 131 4.20 -8.39 -2.50
C LEU A 131 3.23 -8.10 -3.66
N LEU A 132 2.01 -7.66 -3.35
CA LEU A 132 1.04 -7.26 -4.38
C LEU A 132 1.48 -6.01 -5.14
N VAL A 133 2.06 -5.02 -4.46
CA VAL A 133 2.63 -3.82 -5.11
C VAL A 133 3.78 -4.21 -6.03
N LEU A 134 4.68 -5.09 -5.58
CA LEU A 134 5.78 -5.63 -6.40
C LEU A 134 5.26 -6.37 -7.63
N ALA A 135 4.24 -7.22 -7.47
CA ALA A 135 3.61 -7.93 -8.58
C ALA A 135 2.96 -6.96 -9.58
N ALA A 136 2.24 -5.94 -9.10
CA ALA A 136 1.66 -4.90 -9.94
C ALA A 136 2.74 -4.14 -10.73
N LEU A 137 3.86 -3.80 -10.09
CA LEU A 137 4.99 -3.14 -10.72
C LEU A 137 5.65 -4.04 -11.78
N ALA A 138 5.85 -5.31 -11.49
CA ALA A 138 6.41 -6.29 -12.43
C ALA A 138 5.50 -6.46 -13.66
N CYS A 139 4.19 -6.56 -13.47
CA CYS A 139 3.21 -6.56 -14.56
C CYS A 139 3.28 -5.26 -15.38
N GLY A 140 3.36 -4.10 -14.71
CA GLY A 140 3.45 -2.80 -15.36
C GLY A 140 4.72 -2.64 -16.20
N ALA A 141 5.87 -3.05 -15.64
CA ALA A 141 7.14 -3.09 -16.35
C ALA A 141 7.09 -4.05 -17.54
N ARG A 142 6.54 -5.26 -17.36
CA ARG A 142 6.37 -6.22 -18.45
C ARG A 142 5.52 -5.64 -19.59
N ALA A 143 4.47 -4.89 -19.29
CA ALA A 143 3.66 -4.20 -20.29
C ALA A 143 4.46 -3.19 -21.14
N LEU A 144 5.53 -2.60 -20.61
CA LEU A 144 6.42 -1.67 -21.33
C LEU A 144 7.41 -2.40 -22.24
N TYR A 145 7.89 -3.58 -21.83
CA TYR A 145 8.93 -4.33 -22.55
C TYR A 145 8.39 -5.41 -23.50
N VAL A 146 7.10 -5.73 -23.46
CA VAL A 146 6.50 -6.61 -24.47
C VAL A 146 6.57 -5.91 -25.83
N PRO A 147 7.16 -6.53 -26.87
CA PRO A 147 7.17 -5.93 -28.18
C PRO A 147 5.75 -5.75 -28.72
N ALA A 148 5.46 -4.58 -29.26
CA ALA A 148 4.30 -4.39 -30.12
C ALA A 148 4.58 -5.19 -31.40
N ARG A 149 4.21 -6.47 -31.42
CA ARG A 149 4.17 -7.20 -32.69
C ARG A 149 3.06 -6.53 -33.51
N GLY A 150 3.48 -5.87 -34.60
CA GLY A 150 2.62 -5.28 -35.61
C GLY A 150 1.75 -6.32 -36.31
#